data_AF-A0A9W7DRB6-F1
#
_entry.id   AF-A0A9W7DRB6-F1
#
_cell.length_a   1.000
_cell.length_b   1.000
_cell.length_c   1.000
_cell.angle_alpha   90.00
_cell.angle_beta   90.00
_cell.angle_gamma   90.00
#
_symmetry.space_group_name_H-M   'P 1'
#
loop_
_entity.id
_entity.type
_entity.pdbx_description
1 polymer ?
#
loop_
_entity_poly.entity_id
_entity_poly.type
_entity_poly.pdbx_seq_one_letter_code
_entity_poly.pdbx_strand_id
1 'polypeptide(L)'
;VGKFASGSNNTGCLFCDDKDFLKGSTTNSTGAMSSSSCICEPGFYENELTKSCEPVFEGVSKSVSGMTVENMKLEEGFWRTTSSSEEILHCLNELHCAGGSDPSSYCAKG
;
A
#
# COMPACT_ATOMS: atom_id res chain seq x y z
N VAL A 1 -12.29 -11.27 0.52
CA VAL A 1 -12.82 -10.16 1.34
C VAL A 1 -12.59 -10.45 2.82
N GLY A 2 -11.87 -9.58 3.50
CA GLY A 2 -11.54 -9.71 4.93
C GLY A 2 -12.63 -9.14 5.84
N LYS A 3 -12.65 -9.60 7.10
CA LYS A 3 -13.58 -9.10 8.13
C LYS A 3 -12.88 -8.93 9.47
N PHE A 4 -13.29 -7.95 10.25
CA PHE A 4 -12.75 -7.68 11.59
C PHE A 4 -13.87 -7.55 12.64
N ALA A 5 -13.55 -7.82 13.91
CA ALA A 5 -14.46 -7.57 15.02
C ALA A 5 -14.22 -6.15 15.59
N SER A 6 -15.28 -5.36 15.86
CA SER A 6 -15.12 -3.99 16.41
C SER A 6 -15.29 -3.93 17.93
N GLY A 7 -14.52 -4.74 18.66
CA GLY A 7 -14.54 -4.81 20.13
C GLY A 7 -15.06 -6.14 20.70
N SER A 8 -14.74 -6.41 21.97
CA SER A 8 -14.87 -7.71 22.65
C SER A 8 -16.30 -8.26 22.79
N ASN A 9 -17.33 -7.47 22.49
CA ASN A 9 -18.74 -7.82 22.70
C ASN A 9 -19.57 -7.79 21.40
N ASN A 10 -18.93 -7.77 20.23
CA ASN A 10 -19.64 -7.78 18.95
C ASN A 10 -19.99 -9.20 18.54
N THR A 11 -21.28 -9.46 18.36
CA THR A 11 -21.83 -10.72 17.85
C THR A 11 -21.61 -10.90 16.35
N GLY A 12 -20.97 -9.95 15.67
CA GLY A 12 -20.75 -9.97 14.22
C GLY A 12 -19.43 -9.31 13.80
N CYS A 13 -18.83 -9.83 12.73
CA CYS A 13 -17.66 -9.23 12.10
C CYS A 13 -18.10 -8.20 11.05
N LEU A 14 -17.44 -7.05 11.03
CA LEU A 14 -17.58 -6.01 10.00
C LEU A 14 -16.69 -6.32 8.80
N PHE A 15 -17.11 -5.91 7.61
CA PHE A 15 -16.35 -6.11 6.38
C PHE A 15 -15.30 -5.01 6.22
N CYS A 16 -14.11 -5.40 5.77
CA CYS A 16 -13.08 -4.43 5.41
C CYS A 16 -13.40 -3.70 4.10
N ASP A 17 -14.01 -4.41 3.14
CA ASP A 17 -14.50 -3.87 1.86
C ASP A 17 -15.80 -3.05 2.05
N ASP A 18 -15.71 -2.03 2.88
CA ASP A 18 -16.75 -1.03 3.09
C ASP A 18 -16.14 0.36 2.88
N LYS A 19 -16.95 1.27 2.33
CA LYS A 19 -16.56 2.68 2.12
C LYS A 19 -16.25 3.42 3.42
N ASP A 20 -16.80 2.95 4.55
CA ASP A 20 -16.58 3.55 5.86
C ASP A 20 -15.25 3.09 6.48
N PHE A 21 -14.59 2.07 5.89
CA PHE A 21 -13.29 1.54 6.32
C PHE A 21 -12.24 1.68 5.22
N LEU A 22 -12.13 0.69 4.34
CA LEU A 22 -11.18 0.70 3.24
C LEU A 22 -11.73 -0.14 2.08
N LYS A 23 -12.39 0.52 1.14
CA LYS A 23 -13.06 -0.18 0.02
C LYS A 23 -12.04 -0.96 -0.83
N GLY A 24 -12.35 -2.21 -1.16
CA GLY A 24 -11.48 -3.11 -1.90
C GLY A 24 -10.38 -3.79 -1.07
N SER A 25 -10.41 -3.64 0.26
CA SER A 25 -9.41 -4.22 1.15
C SER A 25 -9.74 -5.62 1.67
N THR A 26 -8.71 -6.25 2.20
CA THR A 26 -8.75 -7.55 2.88
C THR A 26 -8.15 -7.42 4.28
N THR A 27 -8.22 -8.47 5.09
CA THR A 27 -7.54 -8.48 6.38
C THR A 27 -6.15 -9.09 6.24
N ASN A 28 -5.15 -8.49 6.87
CA ASN A 28 -3.78 -9.01 6.86
C ASN A 28 -3.68 -10.41 7.51
N SER A 29 -4.52 -10.67 8.50
CA SER A 29 -4.54 -11.94 9.23
C SER A 29 -5.96 -12.37 9.57
N THR A 30 -6.15 -13.68 9.76
CA THR A 30 -7.40 -14.23 10.28
C THR A 30 -7.63 -13.77 11.72
N GLY A 31 -8.88 -13.45 12.09
CA GLY A 31 -9.21 -13.03 13.45
C GLY A 31 -8.89 -11.57 13.76
N ALA A 32 -8.84 -10.71 12.74
CA ALA A 32 -8.70 -9.26 12.92
C ALA A 32 -9.71 -8.71 13.95
N MET A 33 -9.22 -7.92 14.90
CA MET A 33 -10.02 -7.33 15.98
C MET A 33 -10.16 -5.80 15.86
N SER A 34 -9.80 -5.26 14.70
CA SER A 34 -9.84 -3.82 14.43
C SER A 34 -9.87 -3.54 12.93
N SER A 35 -10.43 -2.38 12.57
CA SER A 35 -10.40 -1.87 11.19
C SER A 35 -8.98 -1.61 10.69
N SER A 36 -8.02 -1.34 11.58
CA SER A 36 -6.60 -1.18 11.23
C SER A 36 -5.94 -2.45 10.68
N SER A 37 -6.61 -3.60 10.76
CA SER A 37 -6.15 -4.84 10.13
C SER A 37 -6.55 -4.93 8.66
N CYS A 38 -7.38 -4.00 8.16
CA CYS A 38 -7.78 -3.92 6.77
C CYS A 38 -6.65 -3.32 5.95
N ILE A 39 -6.18 -4.06 4.95
CA ILE A 39 -5.06 -3.71 4.07
C ILE A 39 -5.42 -3.99 2.61
N CYS A 40 -4.79 -3.29 1.69
CA CYS A 40 -4.93 -3.56 0.26
C CYS A 40 -4.19 -4.84 -0.16
N GLU A 41 -4.79 -5.59 -1.07
CA GLU A 41 -4.18 -6.76 -1.70
C GLU A 41 -2.93 -6.37 -2.51
N PRO A 42 -2.02 -7.31 -2.81
CA PRO A 42 -0.85 -7.04 -3.65
C PRO A 42 -1.22 -6.39 -4.99
N GLY A 43 -0.50 -5.34 -5.36
CA GLY A 43 -0.78 -4.56 -6.57
C GLY A 43 -1.79 -3.41 -6.38
N PHE A 44 -2.25 -3.19 -5.14
CA PHE A 44 -3.07 -2.05 -4.76
C PHE A 44 -2.45 -1.30 -3.59
N TYR A 45 -2.69 0.01 -3.51
CA TYR A 45 -2.29 0.86 -2.40
C TYR A 45 -3.52 1.53 -1.76
N GLU A 46 -3.42 1.87 -0.49
CA GLU A 46 -4.44 2.65 0.22
C GLU A 46 -4.35 4.12 -0.18
N ASN A 47 -5.42 4.60 -0.81
CA ASN A 47 -5.65 6.03 -1.01
C ASN A 47 -6.43 6.58 0.19
N GLU A 48 -5.72 7.32 1.05
CA GLU A 48 -6.27 7.92 2.28
C GLU A 48 -7.40 8.92 2.00
N LEU A 49 -7.41 9.60 0.84
CA LEU A 49 -8.46 10.55 0.48
C LEU A 49 -9.77 9.86 0.11
N THR A 50 -9.70 8.78 -0.66
CA THR A 50 -10.88 8.05 -1.13
C THR A 50 -11.27 6.90 -0.21
N LYS A 51 -10.44 6.57 0.79
CA LYS A 51 -10.55 5.40 1.67
C LYS A 51 -10.81 4.14 0.87
N SER A 52 -9.98 3.94 -0.17
CA SER A 52 -10.08 2.79 -1.06
C SER A 52 -8.74 2.28 -1.53
N CYS A 53 -8.72 1.01 -1.93
CA CYS A 53 -7.58 0.35 -2.54
C CYS A 53 -7.57 0.63 -4.04
N GLU A 54 -6.59 1.43 -4.47
CA GLU A 54 -6.41 1.81 -5.86
C GLU A 54 -5.21 1.07 -6.48
N PRO A 55 -5.26 0.75 -7.78
CA PRO A 55 -4.18 0.03 -8.43
C PRO A 55 -2.89 0.84 -8.37
N VAL A 56 -1.77 0.17 -8.10
CA VAL A 56 -0.47 0.84 -8.02
C VAL A 56 -0.04 1.37 -9.38
N PHE A 57 0.71 2.46 -9.35
CA PHE A 57 1.30 3.08 -10.55
C PHE A 57 2.36 2.18 -11.20
N GLU A 58 2.75 2.54 -12.42
CA GLU A 58 3.89 1.91 -13.08
C GLU A 58 5.18 2.11 -12.26
N GLY A 59 6.01 1.07 -12.18
CA GLY A 59 7.24 1.09 -11.39
C GLY A 59 7.05 0.86 -9.89
N VAL A 60 5.83 0.54 -9.43
CA VAL A 60 5.57 0.08 -8.06
C VAL A 60 5.47 -1.43 -8.02
N SER A 61 6.06 -2.03 -6.98
CA SER A 61 6.04 -3.46 -6.75
C SER A 61 4.63 -3.99 -6.52
N LYS A 62 4.17 -4.91 -7.37
CA LYS A 62 2.83 -5.54 -7.27
C LYS A 62 2.75 -6.71 -6.30
N SER A 63 3.83 -7.05 -5.62
CA SER A 63 3.91 -8.21 -4.72
C SER A 63 3.73 -7.85 -3.24
N VAL A 64 3.73 -6.56 -2.90
CA VAL A 64 3.61 -6.08 -1.52
C VAL A 64 2.15 -5.74 -1.22
N SER A 65 1.60 -6.29 -0.14
CA SER A 65 0.28 -5.95 0.37
C SER A 65 0.36 -4.83 1.41
N GLY A 66 -0.75 -4.13 1.64
CA GLY A 66 -0.82 -3.05 2.65
C GLY A 66 0.06 -1.85 2.32
N MET A 67 0.31 -1.61 1.04
CA MET A 67 1.01 -0.40 0.63
C MET A 67 0.12 0.83 0.84
N THR A 68 0.74 1.93 1.22
CA THR A 68 0.19 3.28 1.26
C THR A 68 1.05 4.16 0.35
N VAL A 69 0.61 5.39 0.09
CA VAL A 69 1.47 6.35 -0.64
C VAL A 69 2.84 6.47 0.07
N GLU A 70 2.87 6.57 1.40
CA GLU A 70 4.10 6.74 2.16
C GLU A 70 5.10 5.58 2.05
N ASN A 71 4.62 4.34 2.08
CA ASN A 71 5.49 3.16 2.18
C ASN A 71 5.61 2.36 0.86
N MET A 72 5.01 2.84 -0.23
CA MET A 72 5.01 2.12 -1.51
C MET A 72 6.43 1.75 -1.92
N LYS A 73 6.60 0.51 -2.35
CA LYS A 73 7.91 -0.01 -2.76
C LYS A 73 8.06 0.14 -4.26
N LEU A 74 8.98 1.00 -4.70
CA LEU A 74 9.34 1.14 -6.11
C LEU A 74 10.21 -0.03 -6.58
N GLU A 75 10.06 -0.39 -7.84
CA GLU A 75 10.93 -1.31 -8.56
C GLU A 75 12.26 -0.64 -8.94
N GLU A 76 13.27 -1.43 -9.27
CA GLU A 76 14.53 -0.93 -9.80
C GLU A 76 14.28 -0.16 -11.11
N GLY A 77 15.02 0.94 -11.31
CA GLY A 77 14.84 1.84 -12.43
C GLY A 77 13.78 2.93 -12.23
N PHE A 78 13.11 2.97 -11.06
CA PHE A 78 12.13 3.99 -10.71
C PHE A 78 12.51 4.76 -9.46
N TRP A 79 12.05 6.01 -9.40
CA TRP A 79 12.25 6.88 -8.25
C TRP A 79 11.09 7.87 -8.11
N ARG A 80 11.01 8.48 -6.93
CA ARG A 80 10.10 9.60 -6.64
C ARG A 80 10.80 10.60 -5.73
N THR A 81 10.34 11.84 -5.73
CA THR A 81 10.94 12.95 -4.96
C THR A 81 10.70 12.83 -3.45
N THR A 82 9.50 12.42 -3.04
CA THR A 82 9.11 12.28 -1.62
C THR A 82 8.27 11.03 -1.41
N SER A 83 8.18 10.59 -0.15
CA SER A 83 7.35 9.44 0.23
C SER A 83 5.86 9.72 0.05
N SER A 84 5.45 10.98 0.03
CA SER A 84 4.06 11.39 -0.21
C SER A 84 3.73 11.63 -1.68
N SER A 85 4.71 11.50 -2.59
CA SER A 85 4.49 11.71 -4.02
C SER A 85 3.88 10.46 -4.67
N GLU A 86 2.80 10.68 -5.41
CA GLU A 86 2.20 9.71 -6.35
C GLU A 86 2.84 9.79 -7.75
N GLU A 87 3.66 10.82 -8.00
CA GLU A 87 4.43 10.95 -9.24
C GLU A 87 5.67 10.05 -9.16
N ILE A 88 5.66 8.98 -9.96
CA ILE A 88 6.75 8.03 -10.11
C ILE A 88 7.41 8.24 -11.46
N LEU A 89 8.73 8.37 -11.45
CA LEU A 89 9.52 8.70 -12.61
C LEU A 89 10.51 7.58 -12.92
N HIS A 90 10.79 7.41 -14.21
CA HIS A 90 11.89 6.57 -14.65
C HIS A 90 13.22 7.22 -14.31
N CYS A 91 14.19 6.39 -13.96
CA CYS A 91 15.57 6.79 -13.85
C CYS A 91 16.15 7.06 -15.25
N LEU A 92 17.09 8.01 -15.34
CA LEU A 92 17.84 8.24 -16.59
C LEU A 92 18.71 7.02 -16.98
N ASN A 93 19.13 6.25 -15.99
CA ASN A 93 19.80 4.97 -16.17
C ASN A 93 19.23 4.00 -15.14
N GLU A 94 18.63 2.89 -15.58
CA GLU A 94 17.91 1.95 -14.72
C GLU A 94 18.79 1.44 -13.56
N LEU A 95 20.07 1.19 -13.82
CA LEU A 95 21.04 0.70 -12.82
C LEU A 95 21.39 1.71 -11.72
N HIS A 96 21.04 3.00 -11.90
CA HIS A 96 21.31 4.04 -10.92
C HIS A 96 20.20 4.18 -9.88
N CYS A 97 19.00 3.66 -10.15
CA CYS A 97 17.88 3.73 -9.24
C CYS A 97 17.59 2.33 -8.68
N ALA A 98 18.04 2.05 -7.47
CA ALA A 98 17.78 0.79 -6.78
C ALA A 98 16.29 0.59 -6.43
N GLY A 99 15.48 1.65 -6.47
CA GLY A 99 14.09 1.64 -6.04
C GLY A 99 13.95 1.41 -4.53
N GLY A 100 12.79 0.92 -4.10
CA GLY A 100 12.46 0.69 -2.69
C GLY A 100 11.40 1.63 -2.14
N SER A 101 11.27 1.69 -0.82
CA SER A 101 10.24 2.51 -0.15
C SER A 101 10.73 3.89 0.30
N ASP A 102 12.04 4.07 0.44
CA ASP A 102 12.63 5.29 0.99
C ASP A 102 13.27 6.17 -0.10
N PRO A 103 12.79 7.42 -0.29
CA PRO A 103 13.34 8.34 -1.29
C PRO A 103 14.81 8.69 -1.12
N SER A 104 15.33 8.63 0.10
CA SER A 104 16.73 8.95 0.37
C SER A 104 17.68 7.81 -0.03
N SER A 105 17.15 6.61 -0.29
CA SER A 105 17.94 5.42 -0.62
C SER A 105 17.78 4.93 -2.06
N TYR A 106 17.08 5.66 -2.94
CA TYR A 106 16.87 5.23 -4.32
C TYR A 106 18.15 5.22 -5.15
N CYS A 107 19.11 6.08 -4.85
CA CYS A 107 20.37 6.12 -5.59
C CYS A 107 21.21 4.87 -5.27
N ALA A 108 21.59 4.13 -6.31
CA ALA A 108 22.56 3.05 -6.21
C ALA A 108 23.91 3.58 -5.70
N LYS A 109 24.63 2.76 -4.93
CA LYS A 109 26.00 3.08 -4.48
C LYS A 109 26.94 2.96 -5.67
N GLY A 110 27.69 4.02 -5.95
CA GLY A 110 28.76 4.05 -6.95
C GLY A 110 30.06 3.45 -6.46
#